data_AF-A0A965PLE4-F1
#
_entry.id   AF-A0A965PLE4-F1
#
_cell.length_a   1.000
_cell.length_b   1.000
_cell.length_c   1.000
_cell.angle_alpha   90.00
_cell.angle_beta   90.00
_cell.angle_gamma   90.00
#
_symmetry.space_group_name_H-M   'P 1'
#
loop_
_entity.id
_entity.type
_entity.pdbx_description
1 polymer ?
#
loop_
_entity_poly.entity_id
_entity_poly.type
_entity_poly.pdbx_seq_one_letter_code
_entity_poly.pdbx_strand_id
1 'polypeptide(L)'
;MIAMAVQDDWVPVEKAAEIAGCTPQYLRRILDHSLPRDASGKITSDRTSGGRVDGWRVNGKAWLVLKSSATALRETLSTRATANRKKAPAAGRRKVAKRKKAR
;
A
#
# COMPACT_ATOMS: atom_id res chain seq x y z
N MET A 1 20.59 -20.59 10.63
CA MET A 1 20.18 -19.66 9.56
C MET A 1 20.29 -18.25 10.13
N ILE A 2 21.27 -17.48 9.65
CA ILE A 2 21.57 -16.14 10.17
C ILE A 2 20.58 -15.18 9.52
N ALA A 3 19.62 -14.67 10.30
CA ALA A 3 18.77 -13.56 9.85
C ALA A 3 19.69 -12.35 9.65
N MET A 4 20.05 -12.09 8.40
CA MET A 4 20.85 -10.92 8.03
C MET A 4 20.12 -9.68 8.54
N ALA A 5 20.81 -8.89 9.36
CA ALA A 5 20.44 -7.54 9.70
C ALA A 5 20.52 -6.69 8.41
N VAL A 6 19.52 -6.86 7.54
CA VAL A 6 19.22 -5.90 6.49
C VAL A 6 18.82 -4.64 7.24
N GLN A 7 19.68 -3.63 7.20
CA GLN A 7 19.35 -2.28 7.66
C GLN A 7 17.95 -1.96 7.13
N ASP A 8 17.00 -1.78 8.04
CA ASP A 8 15.59 -1.57 7.71
C ASP A 8 15.46 -0.23 6.96
N ASP A 9 15.72 -0.24 5.65
CA ASP A 9 15.53 0.87 4.75
C ASP A 9 14.01 1.10 4.62
N TRP A 10 13.46 1.88 5.54
CA TRP A 10 12.11 2.38 5.46
C TRP A 10 12.02 3.38 4.31
N VAL A 11 11.34 2.99 3.23
CA VAL A 11 11.15 3.83 2.06
C VAL A 11 9.72 4.36 2.00
N PRO A 12 9.49 5.57 1.46
CA PRO A 12 8.13 6.07 1.26
C PRO A 12 7.36 5.16 0.30
N VAL A 13 6.04 5.08 0.49
CA VAL A 13 5.15 4.22 -0.33
C VAL A 13 5.33 4.41 -1.83
N GLU A 14 5.60 5.63 -2.30
CA GLU A 14 5.81 5.90 -3.73
C GLU A 14 7.01 5.10 -4.27
N LYS A 15 8.15 5.17 -3.57
CA LYS A 15 9.37 4.43 -3.92
C LYS A 15 9.19 2.92 -3.73
N ALA A 16 8.47 2.51 -2.69
CA ALA A 16 8.14 1.10 -2.48
C ALA A 16 7.28 0.53 -3.62
N ALA A 17 6.32 1.31 -4.15
CA ALA A 17 5.46 0.89 -5.24
C ALA A 17 6.24 0.67 -6.54
N GLU A 18 7.23 1.52 -6.81
CA GLU A 18 8.16 1.36 -7.94
C GLU A 18 8.96 0.07 -7.82
N ILE A 19 9.53 -0.20 -6.65
CA ILE A 19 10.30 -1.44 -6.37
C ILE A 19 9.42 -2.67 -6.57
N ALA A 20 8.23 -2.65 -5.98
CA ALA A 20 7.25 -3.74 -6.06
C ALA A 20 6.58 -3.88 -7.44
N GLY A 21 6.72 -2.90 -8.33
CA GLY A 21 6.07 -2.89 -9.64
C GLY A 21 4.54 -2.71 -9.58
N CYS A 22 4.01 -2.17 -8.48
CA CYS A 22 2.57 -1.98 -8.26
C CYS A 22 2.19 -0.48 -8.21
N THR A 23 0.94 -0.16 -7.85
CA THR A 23 0.51 1.23 -7.65
C THR A 23 0.65 1.63 -6.18
N PRO A 24 0.94 2.91 -5.88
CA PRO A 24 0.98 3.41 -4.50
C PRO A 24 -0.32 3.15 -3.74
N GLN A 25 -1.47 3.28 -4.42
CA GLN A 25 -2.79 3.00 -3.85
C GLN A 25 -2.97 1.53 -3.46
N TYR A 26 -2.40 0.60 -4.23
CA TYR A 26 -2.47 -0.83 -3.90
C TYR A 26 -1.72 -1.13 -2.60
N LEU A 27 -0.51 -0.57 -2.43
CA LEU A 27 0.24 -0.70 -1.18
C LEU A 27 -0.52 -0.10 -0.01
N ARG A 28 -1.05 1.12 -0.14
CA ARG A 28 -1.85 1.75 0.94
C ARG A 28 -3.03 0.89 1.34
N ARG A 29 -3.75 0.30 0.37
CA ARG A 29 -4.86 -0.61 0.64
C ARG A 29 -4.42 -1.86 1.40
N ILE A 30 -3.32 -2.50 1.00
CA ILE A 30 -2.80 -3.67 1.73
C ILE A 30 -2.45 -3.28 3.15
N LEU A 31 -1.72 -2.18 3.32
CA LEU A 31 -1.28 -1.69 4.63
C LEU A 31 -2.47 -1.39 5.54
N ASP A 32 -3.48 -0.66 5.06
CA ASP A 32 -4.71 -0.35 5.81
C ASP A 32 -5.52 -1.60 6.21
N HIS A 33 -5.45 -2.67 5.42
CA HIS A 33 -6.06 -3.97 5.74
C HIS A 33 -5.24 -4.77 6.76
N SER A 34 -3.92 -4.65 6.74
CA SER A 34 -3.01 -5.36 7.67
C SER A 34 -2.81 -4.66 9.01
N LEU A 35 -3.39 -3.46 9.20
CA LEU A 35 -3.35 -2.79 10.49
C LEU A 35 -4.10 -3.58 11.56
N PRO A 36 -3.50 -3.81 12.74
CA PRO A 36 -4.18 -4.47 13.84
C PRO A 36 -5.34 -3.58 14.32
N ARG A 37 -6.51 -4.20 14.47
CA ARG A 37 -7.73 -3.55 14.93
C ARG A 37 -8.20 -4.19 16.21
N ASP A 38 -8.74 -3.36 17.11
CA ASP A 38 -9.44 -3.85 18.29
C ASP A 38 -10.80 -4.48 17.92
N ALA A 39 -11.47 -5.06 18.92
CA ALA A 39 -12.81 -5.63 18.76
C ALA A 39 -13.88 -4.61 18.30
N SER A 40 -13.57 -3.31 18.40
CA SER A 40 -14.43 -2.21 17.96
C SER A 40 -14.09 -1.72 16.54
N GLY A 41 -13.09 -2.31 15.88
CA GLY A 41 -12.64 -1.94 14.54
C GLY A 41 -11.73 -0.71 14.48
N LYS A 42 -11.31 -0.14 15.63
CA LYS A 42 -10.35 0.96 15.70
C LYS A 42 -8.92 0.44 15.53
N ILE A 43 -8.09 1.25 14.88
CA ILE A 43 -6.68 0.96 14.65
C ILE A 43 -5.92 1.11 15.98
N THR A 44 -5.21 0.05 16.39
CA THR A 44 -4.52 -0.01 17.68
C THR A 44 -3.01 0.29 17.57
N SER A 45 -2.43 0.16 16.38
CA SER A 45 -1.01 0.40 16.14
C SER A 45 -0.79 1.11 14.82
N ASP A 46 0.28 1.90 14.75
CA ASP A 46 0.74 2.54 13.52
C ASP A 46 1.64 1.63 12.66
N ARG A 47 1.99 0.44 13.17
CA ARG A 47 2.84 -0.53 12.48
C ARG A 47 2.05 -1.76 12.06
N THR A 48 2.31 -2.20 10.84
CA THR A 48 1.89 -3.50 10.32
C THR A 48 3.09 -4.44 10.42
N SER A 49 2.87 -5.64 10.96
CA SER A 49 3.90 -6.68 11.08
C SER A 49 3.27 -8.04 10.80
N GLY A 50 3.96 -8.88 10.02
CA GLY A 50 3.48 -10.23 9.68
C GLY A 50 2.38 -10.27 8.62
N GLY A 51 2.12 -9.13 7.98
CA GLY A 51 1.23 -9.03 6.82
C GLY A 51 1.94 -9.37 5.52
N ARG A 52 1.26 -9.09 4.40
CA ARG A 52 1.84 -9.24 3.06
C ARG A 52 3.00 -8.27 2.78
N VAL A 53 3.02 -7.15 3.51
CA VAL A 53 4.06 -6.12 3.48
C VAL A 53 4.14 -5.49 4.86
N ASP A 54 5.35 -5.23 5.35
CA ASP A 54 5.56 -4.51 6.60
C ASP A 54 5.64 -3.00 6.31
N GLY A 55 4.86 -2.24 7.08
CA GLY A 55 4.68 -0.82 6.90
C GLY A 55 4.51 -0.09 8.22
N TRP A 56 4.91 1.17 8.20
CA TRP A 56 4.83 2.06 9.34
C TRP A 56 4.19 3.36 8.94
N ARG A 57 3.13 3.74 9.67
CA ARG A 57 2.42 4.98 9.48
C ARG A 57 3.01 6.05 10.39
N VAL A 58 3.79 6.95 9.80
CA VAL A 58 4.42 8.05 10.55
C VAL A 58 3.41 9.16 10.78
N ASN A 59 3.19 9.50 12.05
CA ASN A 59 2.30 10.57 12.50
C ASN A 59 0.87 10.49 11.91
N GLY A 60 0.37 9.27 11.64
CA GLY A 60 -0.94 9.04 11.03
C GLY A 60 -1.09 9.53 9.57
N LYS A 61 -0.06 10.10 8.95
CA LYS A 61 -0.14 10.79 7.65
C LYS A 61 0.58 10.06 6.53
N ALA A 62 1.84 9.68 6.76
CA ALA A 62 2.70 9.12 5.72
C ALA A 62 2.95 7.63 5.97
N TRP A 63 2.91 6.84 4.90
CA TRP A 63 3.25 5.43 4.96
C TRP A 63 4.69 5.23 4.52
N LEU A 64 5.46 4.59 5.39
CA LEU A 64 6.76 4.00 5.10
C LEU A 64 6.60 2.49 4.97
N VAL A 65 7.42 1.88 4.12
CA VAL A 65 7.39 0.45 3.83
C VAL A 65 8.80 -0.08 3.90
N LEU A 66 8.95 -1.29 4.45
CA LEU A 66 10.23 -1.97 4.45
C LEU A 66 10.65 -2.31 3.01
N LYS A 67 11.85 -1.90 2.61
CA LYS A 67 12.37 -2.15 1.26
C LYS A 67 12.47 -3.65 0.92
N SER A 68 12.85 -4.49 1.89
CA SER A 68 12.89 -5.95 1.74
C SER A 68 11.49 -6.52 1.49
N SER A 69 10.49 -6.09 2.26
CA SER A 69 9.09 -6.53 2.09
C SER A 69 8.51 -6.06 0.75
N ALA A 70 8.88 -4.88 0.24
CA ALA A 70 8.49 -4.44 -1.10
C ALA A 70 9.11 -5.29 -2.22
N THR A 71 10.36 -5.73 -2.04
CA THR A 71 11.04 -6.66 -2.97
C THR A 71 10.38 -8.03 -2.95
N ALA A 72 10.10 -8.58 -1.76
CA ALA A 72 9.37 -9.84 -1.60
C ALA A 72 7.95 -9.77 -2.20
N LEU A 73 7.28 -8.61 -2.09
CA LEU A 73 5.99 -8.40 -2.74
C LEU A 73 6.11 -8.50 -4.27
N ARG A 74 7.17 -7.96 -4.86
CA ARG A 74 7.43 -8.07 -6.31
C ARG A 74 7.50 -9.54 -6.75
N GLU A 75 8.21 -10.36 -5.98
CA GLU A 75 8.42 -11.78 -6.29
C GLU A 75 7.13 -12.60 -6.18
N THR A 76 6.24 -12.22 -5.25
CA THR A 76 4.94 -12.89 -5.05
C THR A 76 3.84 -12.40 -5.99
N LEU A 77 4.01 -11.22 -6.61
CA LEU A 77 3.10 -10.73 -7.64
C LEU A 77 3.34 -11.49 -8.95
N SER A 78 2.52 -12.51 -9.21
CA SER A 78 2.58 -13.25 -10.48
C SER A 78 2.38 -12.32 -11.67
N THR A 79 2.98 -12.68 -12.81
CA THR A 79 2.98 -11.97 -14.10
C THR A 79 1.59 -11.49 -14.56
N ARG A 80 0.52 -12.14 -14.09
CA ARG A 80 -0.88 -11.80 -14.35
C ARG A 80 -1.33 -10.47 -13.72
N ALA A 81 -0.81 -10.11 -12.53
CA ALA A 81 -1.13 -8.85 -11.85
C ALA A 81 -0.49 -7.64 -12.55
N THR A 82 0.74 -7.79 -13.04
CA THR A 82 1.44 -6.79 -13.87
C THR A 82 0.81 -6.62 -15.25
N ALA A 83 0.27 -7.68 -15.85
CA ALA A 83 -0.36 -7.64 -17.17
C ALA A 83 -1.64 -6.79 -17.22
N ASN A 84 -2.42 -6.75 -16.13
CA ASN A 84 -3.62 -5.89 -16.05
C ASN A 84 -3.29 -4.39 -16.00
N ARG A 85 -2.04 -4.00 -15.70
CA ARG A 85 -1.59 -2.60 -15.69
C ARG A 85 -1.50 -1.99 -17.10
N LYS A 86 -1.18 -2.81 -18.12
CA LYS A 86 -1.16 -2.35 -19.53
C LYS A 86 -2.57 -2.18 -20.12
N LYS A 87 -3.62 -2.69 -19.46
CA LYS A 87 -5.00 -2.70 -19.99
C LYS A 87 -5.98 -1.78 -19.26
N ALA A 88 -5.61 -1.14 -18.16
CA ALA A 88 -6.52 -0.21 -17.48
C ALA A 88 -6.43 1.18 -18.15
N PRO A 89 -7.43 1.62 -18.96
CA PRO A 89 -7.51 3.03 -19.29
C PRO A 89 -7.68 3.81 -17.98
N ALA A 90 -6.96 4.93 -17.87
CA ALA A 90 -7.09 5.83 -16.72
C ALA A 90 -8.58 6.17 -16.53
N ALA A 91 -9.21 5.59 -15.50
CA ALA A 91 -10.62 5.81 -15.23
C ALA A 91 -10.81 7.30 -14.94
N GLY A 92 -11.30 8.02 -15.96
CA GLY A 92 -11.57 9.44 -15.90
C GLY A 92 -12.45 9.74 -14.70
N ARG A 93 -11.99 10.65 -13.84
CA ARG A 93 -12.78 11.23 -12.75
C ARG A 93 -14.10 11.73 -13.33
N ARG A 94 -15.18 10.98 -13.10
CA ARG A 94 -16.54 11.40 -13.42
C ARG A 94 -16.87 12.58 -12.50
N LYS A 95 -16.69 13.81 -12.98
CA LYS A 95 -17.14 15.02 -12.29
C LYS A 95 -18.66 14.91 -12.15
N VAL A 96 -19.13 14.63 -10.94
CA VAL A 96 -20.56 14.71 -10.60
C VAL A 96 -20.92 16.19 -10.65
N ALA A 97 -21.53 16.62 -11.76
CA ALA A 97 -22.11 17.94 -11.88
C ALA A 97 -23.26 18.05 -10.87
N LYS A 98 -23.07 18.88 -9.83
CA LYS A 98 -24.15 19.24 -8.91
C LYS A 98 -25.27 19.91 -9.73
N ARG A 99 -26.39 19.21 -9.92
CA ARG A 99 -27.67 19.85 -10.30
C ARG A 99 -28.04 20.82 -9.18
N LYS A 100 -27.83 22.13 -9.38
CA LYS A 100 -28.53 23.15 -8.59
C LYS A 100 -29.99 23.10 -9.03
N LYS A 101 -30.87 22.78 -8.08
CA LYS A 101 -32.32 22.98 -8.18
C LYS A 101 -32.74 23.88 -7.02
N ALA A 102 -33.80 24.65 -7.26
CA ALA A 102 -34.47 25.64 -6.40
C ALA A 102 -33.91 27.07 -6.58
N ARG A 103 -34.73 28.10 -6.81
CA ARG A 103 -36.18 28.24 -6.66
C ARG A 103 -36.67 29.31 -7.64
#